data_AF-A0AAU6AJG5-F1
#
_entry.id   AF-A0AAU6AJG5-F1
#
_cell.length_a   1.000
_cell.length_b   1.000
_cell.length_c   1.000
_cell.angle_alpha   90.00
_cell.angle_beta   90.00
_cell.angle_gamma   90.00
#
_symmetry.space_group_name_H-M   'P 1'
#
loop_
_entity.id
_entity.type
_entity.pdbx_description
1 polymer ?
#
loop_
_entity_poly.entity_id
_entity_poly.type
_entity_poly.pdbx_seq_one_letter_code
_entity_poly.pdbx_strand_id
1 'polypeptide(L)' 'MHRGRLTGITLKGEDLIAADQLAEQISFDQAREARLVAEEVSDRIRAKFGPGAIRPATTLLRVS' A
#
# COMPACT_ATOMS: atom_id res chain seq x y z
N MET A 1 -6.96 28.90 -3.15
CA MET A 1 -6.83 27.50 -3.62
C MET A 1 -8.17 27.10 -4.23
N HIS A 2 -8.26 26.93 -5.55
CA HIS A 2 -9.51 26.50 -6.20
C HIS A 2 -9.47 24.97 -6.30
N ARG A 3 -10.43 24.29 -5.65
CA ARG A 3 -10.51 22.82 -5.63
C ARG A 3 -11.66 22.40 -6.55
N GLY A 4 -11.33 22.04 -7.79
CA GLY A 4 -12.27 21.45 -8.73
C GLY A 4 -12.72 20.07 -8.23
N ARG A 5 -14.02 19.78 -8.29
CA ARG A 5 -14.56 18.47 -7.91
C ARG A 5 -14.50 17.55 -9.13
N LEU A 6 -13.67 16.51 -9.06
CA LEU A 6 -13.64 15.44 -10.06
C LEU A 6 -14.73 14.42 -9.72
N THR A 7 -15.75 14.31 -10.57
CA THR A 7 -16.92 13.45 -10.30
C THR A 7 -16.73 12.01 -10.79
N GLY A 8 -15.74 11.73 -11.63
CA GLY A 8 -15.45 10.38 -12.12
C GLY A 8 -14.32 10.33 -13.14
N ILE A 9 -13.73 9.14 -13.30
CA ILE A 9 -12.75 8.78 -14.33
C ILE A 9 -13.21 7.46 -14.95
N THR A 10 -13.19 7.36 -16.27
CA THR A 10 -13.48 6.12 -17.00
C THR A 10 -12.19 5.64 -17.67
N LEU A 11 -11.85 4.37 -17.48
CA LEU A 11 -10.72 3.71 -18.14
C LEU A 11 -11.24 2.54 -18.99
N LYS A 12 -10.79 2.45 -20.24
CA LYS A 12 -11.05 1.32 -21.13
C LYS A 12 -9.72 0.65 -21.44
N GLY A 13 -9.59 -0.63 -21.08
CA GLY A 13 -8.48 -1.46 -21.54
C GLY A 13 -8.83 -2.11 -22.87
N GLU A 14 -7.92 -2.01 -23.84
CA GLU A 14 -7.97 -2.75 -25.10
C GLU A 14 -6.78 -3.72 -25.12
N ASP A 15 -6.88 -4.83 -25.87
CA ASP A 15 -5.82 -5.84 -25.98
C ASP A 15 -5.28 -6.36 -24.63
N LEU A 16 -6.19 -6.59 -23.69
CA LEU A 16 -5.86 -7.10 -22.35
C LEU A 16 -5.15 -8.46 -22.45
N ILE A 17 -3.93 -8.52 -21.92
CA ILE A 17 -3.18 -9.76 -21.73
C ILE A 17 -3.50 -10.37 -20.35
N ALA A 18 -3.18 -11.66 -20.19
CA ALA A 18 -3.41 -12.34 -18.93
C ALA A 18 -2.63 -11.64 -17.78
N ALA A 19 -3.28 -11.50 -16.62
CA ALA A 19 -2.78 -10.67 -15.52
C ALA A 19 -1.45 -11.17 -14.93
N ASP A 20 -1.15 -12.46 -15.10
CA ASP A 20 0.11 -13.10 -14.74
C ASP A 20 1.29 -12.72 -15.66
N GLN A 21 1.00 -12.10 -16.81
CA GLN A 21 2.00 -11.59 -17.76
C GLN A 21 2.31 -10.09 -17.57
N LEU A 22 1.58 -9.39 -16.68
CA LEU A 22 1.84 -8.00 -16.35
C LEU A 22 2.88 -7.89 -15.24
N ALA A 23 3.89 -7.05 -15.44
CA ALA A 23 4.88 -6.75 -14.40
C ALA A 23 4.28 -5.96 -13.23
N GLU A 24 3.19 -5.21 -13.44
CA GLU A 24 2.53 -4.43 -12.40
C GLU A 24 1.06 -4.15 -12.75
N GLN A 25 0.14 -4.42 -11.82
CA GLN A 25 -1.29 -4.13 -11.97
C GLN A 25 -1.61 -2.73 -11.44
N ILE A 26 -2.35 -1.92 -12.20
CA ILE A 26 -2.86 -0.63 -11.71
C ILE A 26 -3.95 -0.88 -10.66
N SER A 27 -3.64 -0.60 -9.40
CA SER A 27 -4.58 -0.68 -8.27
C SER A 27 -5.04 0.73 -7.88
N PHE A 28 -6.35 0.93 -7.75
CA PHE A 28 -6.94 2.19 -7.30
C PHE A 28 -7.22 2.21 -5.79
N ASP A 29 -6.99 1.08 -5.08
CA ASP A 29 -7.18 0.96 -3.64
C ASP A 29 -5.88 1.30 -2.90
N GLN A 30 -5.57 2.59 -2.81
CA GLN A 30 -4.35 3.08 -2.16
C GLN A 30 -4.23 2.64 -0.69
N ALA A 31 -5.36 2.43 0.01
CA ALA A 31 -5.34 1.99 1.40
C ALA A 31 -4.86 0.54 1.50
N ARG A 32 -5.32 -0.32 0.59
CA ARG A 32 -4.85 -1.70 0.47
C ARG A 32 -3.38 -1.76 0.06
N GLU A 33 -2.97 -0.98 -0.94
CA GLU A 33 -1.56 -0.94 -1.38
C GLU A 33 -0.63 -0.47 -0.25
N ALA A 34 -0.99 0.61 0.45
CA ALA A 34 -0.21 1.11 1.58
C ALA A 34 -0.07 0.07 2.71
N ARG A 35 -1.13 -0.73 2.95
CA ARG A 35 -1.09 -1.80 3.94
C ARG A 35 -0.12 -2.92 3.52
N LEU A 36 -0.16 -3.36 2.26
CA LEU A 36 0.74 -4.41 1.77
C LEU A 36 2.21 -3.98 1.84
N VAL A 37 2.50 -2.75 1.42
CA VAL A 37 3.86 -2.17 1.54
C VAL A 37 4.30 -2.10 3.01
N ALA A 38 3.43 -1.69 3.92
CA ALA A 38 3.74 -1.64 5.34
C ALA A 38 4.01 -3.03 5.93
N GLU A 39 3.27 -4.06 5.52
CA GLU A 39 3.47 -5.45 5.91
C GLU A 39 4.83 -5.97 5.40
N GLU A 40 5.12 -5.83 4.11
CA GLU A 40 6.38 -6.27 3.50
C GLU A 40 7.61 -5.60 4.15
N VAL A 41 7.56 -4.28 4.32
CA VAL A 41 8.64 -3.52 4.98
C VAL A 41 8.80 -4.00 6.42
N SER A 42 7.70 -4.30 7.11
CA SER A 42 7.75 -4.77 8.49
C SER A 42 8.45 -6.12 8.62
N ASP A 43 8.15 -7.04 7.71
CA ASP A 43 8.74 -8.37 7.70
C ASP A 43 10.22 -8.31 7.35
N ARG A 44 10.61 -7.45 6.39
CA ARG A 44 12.02 -7.20 6.07
C ARG A 44 12.79 -6.64 7.28
N ILE A 45 12.19 -5.74 8.05
CA ILE A 45 12.80 -5.20 9.27
C ILE A 45 12.94 -6.30 10.33
N ARG A 46 11.92 -7.12 10.55
CA ARG A 46 11.99 -8.24 11.52
C ARG A 46 13.03 -9.29 11.11
N ALA A 47 13.14 -9.60 9.82
CA ALA A 47 14.16 -10.50 9.31
C ALA A 47 15.58 -9.96 9.55
N LYS A 48 15.77 -8.65 9.45
CA LYS A 48 17.09 -8.00 9.62
C LYS A 48 17.47 -7.73 11.07
N PHE A 49 16.52 -7.39 11.93
CA PHE A 49 16.77 -6.86 13.27
C PHE A 49 16.13 -7.69 14.40
N GLY A 50 15.42 -8.76 14.04
CA GLY A 50 14.76 -9.67 14.97
C GLY A 50 13.28 -9.35 15.23
N PRO A 51 12.53 -10.27 15.86
CA PRO A 51 11.06 -10.18 16.00
C PRO A 51 10.57 -8.94 16.76
N GLY A 52 11.39 -8.41 17.68
CA GLY A 52 11.07 -7.24 18.51
C GLY A 52 11.34 -5.88 17.84
N ALA A 53 11.86 -5.87 16.61
CA ALA A 53 12.27 -4.64 15.93
C ALA A 53 11.10 -3.70 15.58
N ILE A 54 9.89 -4.25 15.42
CA ILE A 54 8.67 -3.47 15.20
C ILE A 54 7.67 -3.75 16.32
N ARG A 55 7.23 -2.69 16.98
CA ARG A 55 6.22 -2.73 18.04
C ARG A 55 5.00 -1.92 17.62
N PRO A 56 3.80 -2.28 18.10
CA PRO A 56 2.60 -1.50 17.84
C PRO A 56 2.79 -0.02 18.19
N ALA A 57 2.39 0.89 17.30
CA ALA A 57 2.50 2.33 17.54
C ALA A 57 1.72 2.78 18.79
N THR A 58 0.66 2.05 19.16
CA THR A 58 -0.10 2.29 20.41
C THR A 58 0.77 2.18 21.67
N THR A 59 1.88 1.42 21.64
CA THR A 59 2.80 1.32 22.77
C THR A 59 3.62 2.61 22.98
N LEU A 60 3.89 3.37 21.92
CA LEU A 60 4.55 4.69 22.02
C LEU A 60 3.58 5.79 22.48
N LEU A 61 2.30 5.71 22.10
CA LEU A 61 1.27 6.69 22.50
C LEU A 61 0.85 6.59 23.97
N ARG A 62 1.24 5.52 24.69
CA ARG A 62 0.93 5.32 26.12
C ARG A 62 2.05 5.81 27.05
N VAL A 63 3.10 6.40 26.51
CA VAL A 63 4.17 7.07 27.26
C VAL A 63 4.12 8.55 26.88
N SER A 64 3.18 9.27 27.46
CA SER A 64 3.18 10.74 27.58
C SER A 64 2.69 11.11 28.96
#